data_AF-A0A4S4A4R5-F1
#
_entry.id   AF-A0A4S4A4R5-F1
#
_cell.length_a   1.000
_cell.length_b   1.000
_cell.length_c   1.000
_cell.angle_alpha   90.00
_cell.angle_beta   90.00
_cell.angle_gamma   90.00
#
_symmetry.space_group_name_H-M   'P 1'
#
loop_
_entity.id
_entity.type
_entity.pdbx_description
1 polymer ?
#
loop_
_entity_poly.entity_id
_entity_poly.type
_entity_poly.pdbx_seq_one_letter_code
_entity_poly.pdbx_strand_id
1 'polypeptide(L)'
;MSLNKYFVSSGMSIIGFLIIILFVFTTVSCSEERDVFTADSVNGMKVLEFKIQLNDFNGTSDSNPTEKERSIKQLCLFLFQNNGDELVQEDRYHEIENGKIRVTIPESEIKTGLKAYLIANMSFSNDPITEAELLQLKSTRRPEDFIGDGFPMCTSVLPIASDKAAPVVIEALLERVPSAFYIQVEENAAAGIIYNNSYRIEVEGLQIQEGALFSNTVTVLPAQGKTNYSSKLTAVNTPENVAYFYQSQRIKIYITPNDPNLGKTKIIMIENSESASRNKKFLLKIKPVKTIKQAVDFRIQVAEWETAVILVEVPLLTDVPHKPGILFAEGVSLDSGWYDLNKSFGQGGFSNDSNMCWAAVTTNMIQWWQDRYIADGNVLPVGAPNGFTPGREHANFRQLAIFDAFASHFSNVGGHEVSGVAWYFPKYFPELFPNTDHFFDHTYYDDKFPKNLKEFSDFIINGFKERGVLSIGTFMRTGQHTRSLWGCKYNTNTGIVEKLYLVDSNDKKAIMWLDVPVSVSTSGKLMAGPHEISSLSVLYAHPGRNASTLL
;
A
#
# COMPACT_ATOMS: atom_id res chain seq x y z
N MET A 1 45.93 8.91 12.49
CA MET A 1 47.13 8.51 13.27
C MET A 1 47.11 6.99 13.39
N SER A 2 48.24 6.31 13.20
CA SER A 2 48.47 4.85 13.39
C SER A 2 47.40 3.84 12.92
N LEU A 3 47.69 3.11 11.84
CA LEU A 3 47.30 1.69 11.75
C LEU A 3 48.17 0.85 12.71
N ASN A 4 47.64 -0.30 13.13
CA ASN A 4 48.35 -1.55 13.42
C ASN A 4 47.27 -2.61 13.70
N LYS A 5 47.33 -3.88 13.28
CA LYS A 5 48.36 -4.94 13.39
C LYS A 5 47.81 -6.18 12.61
N TYR A 6 48.50 -7.20 12.09
CA TYR A 6 49.91 -7.67 11.99
C TYR A 6 50.17 -8.03 10.47
N PHE A 7 51.36 -8.17 9.88
CA PHE A 7 52.60 -8.93 10.19
C PHE A 7 52.42 -10.47 10.22
N VAL A 8 53.29 -11.38 9.71
CA VAL A 8 54.47 -11.34 8.80
C VAL A 8 54.88 -12.83 8.49
N SER A 9 55.74 -13.29 7.56
CA SER A 9 56.63 -12.73 6.52
C SER A 9 57.01 -13.81 5.45
N SER A 10 57.65 -13.37 4.35
CA SER A 10 58.79 -14.02 3.62
C SER A 10 58.73 -15.47 3.08
N GLY A 11 58.99 -15.64 1.77
CA GLY A 11 59.40 -16.92 1.15
C GLY A 11 59.76 -16.77 -0.34
N MET A 12 61.00 -17.09 -0.73
CA MET A 12 61.57 -16.79 -2.07
C MET A 12 61.06 -17.65 -3.24
N SER A 13 60.83 -16.98 -4.38
CA SER A 13 61.29 -17.30 -5.75
C SER A 13 61.86 -18.70 -6.08
N ILE A 14 61.47 -19.28 -7.22
CA ILE A 14 62.38 -19.57 -8.37
C ILE A 14 61.64 -20.11 -9.61
N ILE A 15 62.12 -19.66 -10.78
CA ILE A 15 62.12 -20.23 -12.16
C ILE A 15 61.37 -21.56 -12.37
N GLY A 16 60.43 -21.57 -13.33
CA GLY A 16 59.71 -22.79 -13.75
C GLY A 16 60.47 -23.68 -14.75
N PHE A 17 59.90 -24.84 -15.10
CA PHE A 17 60.43 -25.72 -16.14
C PHE A 17 59.34 -26.28 -17.05
N LEU A 18 59.68 -26.44 -18.32
CA LEU A 18 58.81 -26.97 -19.38
C LEU A 18 59.01 -28.49 -19.49
N ILE A 19 57.93 -29.28 -19.48
CA ILE A 19 57.98 -30.68 -19.93
C ILE A 19 56.88 -30.89 -20.98
N ILE A 20 57.32 -31.10 -22.22
CA ILE A 20 56.51 -31.61 -23.32
C ILE A 20 56.78 -33.11 -23.40
N ILE A 21 55.73 -33.94 -23.37
CA ILE A 21 55.78 -35.30 -23.92
C ILE A 21 54.67 -35.40 -24.97
N LEU A 22 55.10 -35.36 -26.23
CA LEU A 22 54.32 -35.75 -27.40
C LEU A 22 54.21 -37.29 -27.43
N PHE A 23 53.21 -37.88 -28.09
CA PHE A 23 53.47 -38.76 -29.25
C PHE A 23 52.17 -39.20 -29.98
N VAL A 24 52.22 -39.08 -31.32
CA VAL A 24 51.50 -39.87 -32.34
C VAL A 24 49.96 -39.89 -32.36
N PHE A 25 49.43 -39.35 -33.47
CA PHE A 25 48.11 -39.71 -34.02
C PHE A 25 48.13 -41.14 -34.57
N THR A 26 47.09 -41.92 -34.27
CA THR A 26 46.63 -43.00 -35.17
C THR A 26 45.12 -42.86 -35.39
N THR A 27 44.70 -42.88 -36.66
CA THR A 27 43.30 -42.71 -37.05
C THR A 27 42.66 -44.06 -37.34
N VAL A 28 41.72 -44.49 -36.49
CA VAL A 28 40.77 -45.57 -36.76
C VAL A 28 39.38 -45.09 -36.37
N SER A 29 38.37 -45.46 -37.15
CA SER A 29 37.01 -44.91 -37.09
C SER A 29 36.05 -45.72 -36.21
N CYS A 30 34.84 -45.16 -36.09
CA CYS A 30 33.64 -45.68 -35.42
C CYS A 30 33.64 -45.56 -33.88
N SER A 31 32.52 -45.18 -33.24
CA SER A 31 31.18 -44.85 -33.77
C SER A 31 30.75 -43.44 -33.42
N GLU A 32 29.93 -42.82 -34.28
CA GLU A 32 29.02 -41.76 -33.84
C GLU A 32 28.12 -42.31 -32.73
N GLU A 33 27.98 -41.58 -31.63
CA GLU A 33 26.82 -41.77 -30.75
C GLU A 33 25.59 -41.32 -31.54
N ARG A 34 24.77 -42.29 -31.96
CA ARG A 34 23.59 -42.01 -32.77
C ARG A 34 22.56 -41.24 -31.93
N ASP A 35 22.24 -40.02 -32.34
CA ASP A 35 21.01 -39.36 -31.94
C ASP A 35 19.82 -40.29 -32.21
N VAL A 36 19.17 -40.77 -31.15
CA VAL A 36 18.09 -41.77 -31.21
C VAL A 36 16.78 -41.19 -31.80
N PHE A 37 16.77 -39.89 -32.12
CA PHE A 37 15.57 -39.10 -32.44
C PHE A 37 15.28 -38.88 -33.94
N THR A 38 16.04 -39.50 -34.84
CA THR A 38 15.90 -39.37 -36.31
C THR A 38 14.98 -40.45 -36.92
N ALA A 39 13.68 -40.34 -36.62
CA ALA A 39 12.62 -41.20 -37.19
C ALA A 39 11.50 -40.35 -37.81
N ASP A 40 11.82 -39.58 -38.86
CA ASP A 40 10.90 -38.57 -39.44
C ASP A 40 9.68 -39.14 -40.19
N SER A 41 9.55 -40.47 -40.33
CA SER A 41 8.29 -41.13 -40.69
C SER A 41 8.29 -42.61 -40.32
N VAL A 42 7.23 -43.07 -39.66
CA VAL A 42 6.89 -44.50 -39.53
C VAL A 42 5.70 -44.77 -40.44
N ASN A 43 5.78 -45.80 -41.29
CA ASN A 43 4.82 -46.00 -42.37
C ASN A 43 3.40 -46.27 -41.82
N GLY A 44 2.42 -45.46 -42.21
CA GLY A 44 1.04 -45.50 -41.71
C GLY A 44 0.81 -44.78 -40.36
N MET A 45 1.81 -44.09 -39.81
CA MET A 45 1.69 -43.32 -38.56
C MET A 45 1.97 -41.83 -38.80
N LYS A 46 1.11 -40.96 -38.24
CA LYS A 46 1.34 -39.52 -38.15
C LYS A 46 2.17 -39.21 -36.91
N VAL A 47 3.29 -38.54 -37.08
CA VAL A 47 4.02 -37.91 -35.97
C VAL A 47 3.50 -36.49 -35.80
N LEU A 48 3.00 -36.17 -34.61
CA LEU A 48 2.70 -34.81 -34.17
C LEU A 48 3.85 -34.32 -33.27
N GLU A 49 4.37 -33.13 -33.54
CA GLU A 49 5.37 -32.47 -32.68
C GLU A 49 4.76 -31.20 -32.09
N PHE A 50 4.37 -31.23 -30.83
CA PHE A 50 3.91 -30.05 -30.11
C PHE A 50 5.10 -29.37 -29.47
N LYS A 51 5.44 -28.17 -29.92
CA LYS A 51 6.40 -27.30 -29.23
C LYS A 51 5.67 -26.61 -28.09
N ILE A 52 6.11 -26.86 -26.86
CA ILE A 52 5.46 -26.34 -25.67
C ILE A 52 5.97 -24.93 -25.40
N GLN A 53 5.13 -23.95 -25.75
CA GLN A 53 5.33 -22.56 -25.39
C GLN A 53 4.44 -22.22 -24.19
N LEU A 54 4.95 -21.40 -23.29
CA LEU A 54 4.20 -20.91 -22.15
C LEU A 54 3.89 -19.44 -22.37
N ASN A 55 2.61 -19.06 -22.37
CA ASN A 55 2.27 -17.66 -22.37
C ASN A 55 2.78 -17.03 -21.07
N ASP A 56 3.38 -15.86 -21.19
CA ASP A 56 3.61 -15.01 -20.02
C ASP A 56 2.25 -14.54 -19.47
N PHE A 57 2.25 -13.85 -18.34
CA PHE A 57 1.06 -13.11 -17.98
C PHE A 57 0.94 -11.92 -18.92
N ASN A 58 -0.26 -11.69 -19.46
CA ASN A 58 -0.50 -10.65 -20.46
C ASN A 58 -0.07 -9.26 -19.92
N GLY A 59 1.07 -8.75 -20.40
CA GLY A 59 1.69 -7.49 -19.95
C GLY A 59 3.14 -7.28 -20.42
N THR A 60 3.61 -6.03 -20.38
CA THR A 60 4.89 -5.60 -20.99
C THR A 60 6.13 -5.77 -20.10
N SER A 61 7.26 -6.17 -20.72
CA SER A 61 8.67 -6.20 -20.25
C SER A 61 9.04 -6.83 -18.90
N ASP A 62 8.38 -6.47 -17.79
CA ASP A 62 8.67 -6.99 -16.44
C ASP A 62 7.61 -8.00 -15.94
N SER A 63 6.67 -8.38 -16.81
CA SER A 63 5.56 -9.31 -16.52
C SER A 63 6.02 -10.74 -16.20
N ASN A 64 7.25 -11.10 -16.62
CA ASN A 64 7.93 -12.39 -16.46
C ASN A 64 7.43 -13.24 -15.27
N PRO A 65 6.73 -14.37 -15.52
CA PRO A 65 6.46 -15.37 -14.48
C PRO A 65 7.76 -15.98 -13.94
N THR A 66 7.78 -16.20 -12.62
CA THR A 66 8.87 -16.89 -11.93
C THR A 66 9.02 -18.33 -12.41
N GLU A 67 10.19 -18.94 -12.20
CA GLU A 67 10.45 -20.36 -12.51
C GLU A 67 9.35 -21.31 -11.97
N LYS A 68 8.79 -21.00 -10.80
CA LYS A 68 7.66 -21.73 -10.20
C LYS A 68 6.35 -21.54 -10.98
N GLU A 69 6.03 -20.30 -11.37
CA GLU A 69 4.91 -19.96 -12.28
C GLU A 69 5.14 -20.41 -13.74
N ARG A 70 6.36 -20.86 -14.08
CA ARG A 70 6.72 -21.50 -15.34
C ARG A 70 6.78 -23.04 -15.26
N SER A 71 6.77 -23.63 -14.07
CA SER A 71 6.96 -25.07 -13.90
C SER A 71 5.78 -25.89 -14.46
N ILE A 72 6.11 -26.83 -15.34
CA ILE A 72 5.22 -27.91 -15.79
C ILE A 72 5.77 -29.21 -15.22
N LYS A 73 4.99 -29.86 -14.36
CA LYS A 73 5.36 -31.06 -13.59
C LYS A 73 4.67 -32.32 -14.10
N GLN A 74 3.57 -32.13 -14.81
CA GLN A 74 2.84 -33.12 -15.62
C GLN A 74 2.16 -32.36 -16.77
N LEU A 75 2.11 -32.94 -17.96
CA LEU A 75 1.43 -32.38 -19.13
C LEU A 75 0.53 -33.44 -19.75
N CYS A 76 -0.78 -33.17 -19.80
CA CYS A 76 -1.78 -34.08 -20.35
C CYS A 76 -2.25 -33.60 -21.72
N LEU A 77 -2.25 -34.48 -22.73
CA LEU A 77 -2.76 -34.23 -24.08
C LEU A 77 -4.12 -34.89 -24.28
N PHE A 78 -5.11 -34.10 -24.65
CA PHE A 78 -6.40 -34.56 -25.16
C PHE A 78 -6.48 -34.32 -26.67
N LEU A 79 -7.04 -35.28 -27.40
CA LEU A 79 -7.23 -35.24 -28.85
C LEU A 79 -8.70 -35.48 -29.16
N PHE A 80 -9.35 -34.63 -29.96
CA PHE A 80 -10.76 -34.80 -30.32
C PHE A 80 -10.96 -34.84 -31.82
N GLN A 81 -11.80 -35.78 -32.23
CA GLN A 81 -12.34 -35.87 -33.58
C GLN A 81 -13.37 -34.75 -33.79
N ASN A 82 -13.65 -34.38 -35.05
CA ASN A 82 -14.56 -33.26 -35.35
C ASN A 82 -16.03 -33.46 -34.90
N ASN A 83 -16.41 -34.65 -34.42
CA ASN A 83 -17.71 -34.91 -33.80
C ASN A 83 -17.71 -34.80 -32.26
N GLY A 84 -16.57 -34.46 -31.64
CA GLY A 84 -16.43 -34.27 -30.19
C GLY A 84 -16.00 -35.52 -29.40
N ASP A 85 -15.84 -36.67 -30.06
CA ASP A 85 -15.29 -37.89 -29.45
C ASP A 85 -13.79 -37.74 -29.22
N GLU A 86 -13.29 -38.21 -28.07
CA GLU A 86 -11.87 -38.30 -27.78
C GLU A 86 -11.18 -39.43 -28.58
N LEU A 87 -10.05 -39.12 -29.19
CA LEU A 87 -9.08 -40.09 -29.69
C LEU A 87 -8.15 -40.47 -28.53
N VAL A 88 -8.57 -41.51 -27.79
CA VAL A 88 -7.89 -41.98 -26.57
C VAL A 88 -6.51 -42.55 -26.92
N GLN A 89 -5.48 -42.04 -26.26
CA GLN A 89 -4.10 -42.53 -26.35
C GLN A 89 -3.83 -43.64 -25.32
N GLU A 90 -2.77 -44.44 -25.50
CA GLU A 90 -2.34 -45.44 -24.50
C GLU A 90 -1.97 -44.79 -23.16
N ASP A 91 -1.28 -43.65 -23.22
CA ASP A 91 -1.13 -42.71 -22.11
C ASP A 91 -1.43 -41.29 -22.61
N ARG A 92 -2.02 -40.47 -21.74
CA ARG A 92 -2.32 -39.05 -22.00
C ARG A 92 -1.25 -38.13 -21.40
N TYR A 93 -0.43 -38.61 -20.47
CA TYR A 93 0.64 -37.83 -19.86
C TYR A 93 1.93 -37.95 -20.67
N HIS A 94 2.56 -36.81 -20.96
CA HIS A 94 3.75 -36.72 -21.80
C HIS A 94 4.86 -35.94 -21.09
N GLU A 95 6.09 -36.48 -21.09
CA GLU A 95 7.28 -35.76 -20.63
C GLU A 95 7.76 -34.76 -21.69
N ILE A 96 8.29 -33.62 -21.26
CA ILE A 96 8.70 -32.53 -22.15
C ILE A 96 10.21 -32.62 -22.44
N GLU A 97 10.57 -33.19 -23.59
CA GLU A 97 11.95 -33.25 -24.07
C GLU A 97 12.30 -32.00 -24.89
N ASN A 98 13.36 -31.28 -24.50
CA ASN A 98 13.87 -30.10 -25.23
C ASN A 98 12.79 -29.06 -25.61
N GLY A 99 11.79 -28.86 -24.73
CA GLY A 99 10.67 -27.94 -24.94
C GLY A 99 9.57 -28.47 -25.88
N LYS A 100 9.50 -29.78 -26.10
CA LYS A 100 8.54 -30.43 -27.02
C LYS A 100 7.91 -31.67 -26.38
N ILE A 101 6.77 -32.09 -26.94
CA ILE A 101 6.32 -33.49 -26.87
C ILE A 101 6.14 -34.03 -28.30
N ARG A 102 6.40 -35.32 -28.51
CA ARG A 102 6.17 -36.03 -29.78
C ARG A 102 5.20 -37.17 -29.55
N VAL A 103 4.09 -37.17 -30.30
CA VAL A 103 3.03 -38.19 -30.19
C VAL A 103 2.80 -38.82 -31.55
N THR A 104 2.73 -40.14 -31.59
CA THR A 104 2.66 -40.92 -32.84
C THR A 104 1.34 -41.67 -32.91
N ILE A 105 0.54 -41.41 -33.93
CA ILE A 105 -0.87 -41.81 -34.04
C ILE A 105 -1.09 -42.57 -35.37
N PRO A 106 -1.85 -43.67 -35.42
CA PRO A 106 -2.20 -44.32 -36.68
C PRO A 106 -2.94 -43.37 -37.64
N GLU A 107 -2.47 -43.23 -38.89
CA GLU A 107 -3.16 -42.36 -39.88
C GLU A 107 -4.59 -42.85 -40.18
N SER A 108 -4.87 -44.14 -39.96
CA SER A 108 -6.21 -44.74 -40.06
C SER A 108 -7.22 -44.23 -39.03
N GLU A 109 -6.77 -43.63 -37.93
CA GLU A 109 -7.63 -43.15 -36.83
C GLU A 109 -7.88 -41.63 -36.90
N ILE A 110 -7.09 -40.90 -37.69
CA ILE A 110 -7.19 -39.45 -37.84
C ILE A 110 -8.28 -39.11 -38.86
N LYS A 111 -9.40 -38.55 -38.39
CA LYS A 111 -10.43 -37.97 -39.27
C LYS A 111 -10.10 -36.48 -39.52
N THR A 112 -10.60 -35.93 -40.62
CA THR A 112 -10.48 -34.49 -40.91
C THR A 112 -11.07 -33.63 -39.81
N GLY A 113 -10.34 -32.61 -39.36
CA GLY A 113 -10.75 -31.72 -38.28
C GLY A 113 -10.37 -32.20 -36.88
N LEU A 114 -9.30 -33.00 -36.74
CA LEU A 114 -8.72 -33.36 -35.45
C LEU A 114 -8.25 -32.09 -34.70
N LYS A 115 -8.55 -32.04 -33.39
CA LYS A 115 -8.18 -30.95 -32.47
C LYS A 115 -7.32 -31.50 -31.35
N ALA A 116 -6.43 -30.67 -30.81
CA ALA A 116 -5.71 -30.96 -29.58
C ALA A 116 -5.97 -29.89 -28.50
N TYR A 117 -5.94 -30.34 -27.25
CA TYR A 117 -5.87 -29.48 -26.06
C TYR A 117 -4.83 -30.05 -25.12
N LEU A 118 -3.92 -29.20 -24.64
CA LEU A 118 -2.92 -29.57 -23.65
C LEU A 118 -3.26 -28.92 -22.32
N ILE A 119 -3.19 -29.70 -21.23
CA ILE A 119 -3.42 -29.23 -19.85
C ILE A 119 -2.20 -29.57 -18.98
N ALA A 120 -1.59 -28.56 -18.37
CA ALA A 120 -0.46 -28.73 -17.46
C ALA A 120 -0.91 -28.78 -15.99
N ASN A 121 -0.14 -29.53 -15.19
CA ASN A 121 -0.20 -29.62 -13.73
C ASN A 121 -1.51 -30.16 -13.12
N MET A 122 -2.47 -30.62 -13.92
CA MET A 122 -3.69 -31.30 -13.48
C MET A 122 -3.65 -32.79 -13.78
N SER A 123 -4.42 -33.57 -13.01
CA SER A 123 -4.54 -35.02 -13.14
C SER A 123 -6.00 -35.41 -13.42
N PHE A 124 -6.15 -36.39 -14.31
CA PHE A 124 -7.37 -36.92 -14.88
C PHE A 124 -7.35 -38.45 -14.80
N SER A 125 -8.51 -39.10 -14.85
CA SER A 125 -8.57 -40.54 -15.10
C SER A 125 -8.37 -40.85 -16.59
N ASN A 126 -8.12 -42.12 -16.92
CA ASN A 126 -7.96 -42.56 -18.31
C ASN A 126 -9.30 -42.84 -19.01
N ASP A 127 -10.43 -42.57 -18.36
CA ASP A 127 -11.78 -42.75 -18.91
C ASP A 127 -12.03 -41.76 -20.07
N PRO A 128 -12.61 -42.18 -21.21
CA PRO A 128 -12.87 -41.27 -22.34
C PRO A 128 -13.86 -40.16 -21.95
N ILE A 129 -13.59 -38.93 -22.38
CA ILE A 129 -14.51 -37.79 -22.22
C ILE A 129 -14.84 -37.14 -23.57
N THR A 130 -15.91 -36.38 -23.64
CA THR A 130 -16.21 -35.56 -24.83
C THR A 130 -15.50 -34.20 -24.80
N GLU A 131 -15.32 -33.58 -25.96
CA GLU A 131 -14.82 -32.20 -26.08
C GLU A 131 -15.71 -31.22 -25.28
N ALA A 132 -17.03 -31.47 -25.27
CA ALA A 132 -17.98 -30.66 -24.52
C ALA A 132 -17.77 -30.75 -23.00
N GLU A 133 -17.45 -31.93 -22.48
CA GLU A 133 -17.13 -32.12 -21.06
C GLU A 133 -15.78 -31.51 -20.70
N LEU A 134 -14.75 -31.69 -21.54
CA LEU A 134 -13.44 -31.06 -21.37
C LEU A 134 -13.56 -29.53 -21.22
N LEU A 135 -14.33 -28.89 -22.10
CA LEU A 135 -14.51 -27.44 -22.11
C LEU A 135 -15.27 -26.90 -20.88
N GLN A 136 -15.99 -27.74 -20.14
CA GLN A 136 -16.64 -27.39 -18.87
C GLN A 136 -15.78 -27.66 -17.62
N LEU A 137 -14.60 -28.30 -17.77
CA LEU A 137 -13.75 -28.63 -16.62
C LEU A 137 -13.26 -27.40 -15.87
N LYS A 138 -13.10 -27.59 -14.56
CA LYS A 138 -12.59 -26.59 -13.63
C LYS A 138 -11.45 -27.19 -12.81
N SER A 139 -10.47 -26.37 -12.48
CA SER A 139 -9.46 -26.71 -11.48
C SER A 139 -10.02 -26.37 -10.10
N THR A 140 -9.94 -27.31 -9.16
CA THR A 140 -10.30 -27.14 -7.74
C THR A 140 -9.08 -27.09 -6.81
N ARG A 141 -7.86 -27.05 -7.38
CA ARG A 141 -6.62 -26.90 -6.61
C ARG A 141 -6.61 -25.52 -5.94
N ARG A 142 -6.09 -25.42 -4.72
CA ARG A 142 -6.13 -24.14 -4.00
C ARG A 142 -4.90 -23.29 -4.29
N PRO A 143 -4.99 -21.95 -4.12
CA PRO A 143 -3.86 -21.04 -4.29
C PRO A 143 -2.64 -21.35 -3.42
N GLU A 144 -2.83 -21.93 -2.23
CA GLU A 144 -1.73 -22.40 -1.37
C GLU A 144 -0.88 -23.51 -2.03
N ASP A 145 -1.49 -24.36 -2.86
CA ASP A 145 -0.86 -25.57 -3.41
C ASP A 145 -0.11 -25.31 -4.73
N PHE A 146 -0.42 -24.22 -5.46
CA PHE A 146 0.12 -23.96 -6.81
C PHE A 146 1.66 -23.98 -6.90
N ILE A 147 2.35 -23.59 -5.83
CA ILE A 147 3.82 -23.62 -5.77
C ILE A 147 4.35 -25.06 -5.59
N GLY A 148 3.68 -25.85 -4.73
CA GLY A 148 4.02 -27.25 -4.45
C GLY A 148 3.73 -28.17 -5.64
N ASP A 149 2.55 -28.04 -6.23
CA ASP A 149 2.01 -28.99 -7.20
C ASP A 149 2.01 -28.47 -8.65
N GLY A 150 2.36 -27.20 -8.85
CA GLY A 150 2.32 -26.51 -10.13
C GLY A 150 1.00 -25.76 -10.38
N PHE A 151 1.06 -24.76 -11.24
CA PHE A 151 -0.09 -23.95 -11.63
C PHE A 151 -0.90 -24.66 -12.71
N PRO A 152 -2.22 -24.82 -12.58
CA PRO A 152 -3.06 -25.33 -13.66
C PRO A 152 -2.93 -24.44 -14.90
N MET A 153 -2.64 -25.02 -16.06
CA MET A 153 -2.56 -24.29 -17.35
C MET A 153 -3.28 -25.06 -18.44
N CYS A 154 -3.80 -24.40 -19.47
CA CYS A 154 -4.35 -25.06 -20.65
C CYS A 154 -4.10 -24.26 -21.93
N THR A 155 -4.07 -24.93 -23.08
CA THR A 155 -4.06 -24.26 -24.39
C THR A 155 -5.45 -23.78 -24.79
N SER A 156 -5.52 -22.88 -25.77
CA SER A 156 -6.70 -22.80 -26.64
C SER A 156 -6.81 -24.06 -27.51
N VAL A 157 -7.86 -24.17 -28.34
CA VAL A 157 -8.00 -25.26 -29.31
C VAL A 157 -6.87 -25.22 -30.33
N LEU A 158 -6.13 -26.32 -30.48
CA LEU A 158 -5.05 -26.46 -31.46
C LEU A 158 -5.57 -27.29 -32.65
N PRO A 159 -5.89 -26.67 -33.81
CA PRO A 159 -6.37 -27.41 -34.98
C PRO A 159 -5.22 -28.16 -35.68
N ILE A 160 -5.38 -29.47 -35.91
CA ILE A 160 -4.37 -30.32 -36.53
C ILE A 160 -4.67 -30.46 -38.03
N ALA A 161 -3.75 -29.93 -38.85
CA ALA A 161 -3.82 -29.99 -40.30
C ALA A 161 -3.38 -31.37 -40.80
N SER A 162 -4.34 -32.23 -41.14
CA SER A 162 -4.12 -33.63 -41.54
C SER A 162 -3.36 -33.80 -42.87
N ASP A 163 -3.41 -32.78 -43.71
CA ASP A 163 -2.80 -32.68 -45.05
C ASP A 163 -1.29 -32.36 -45.03
N LYS A 164 -0.75 -31.92 -43.89
CA LYS A 164 0.70 -31.65 -43.76
C LYS A 164 1.51 -32.95 -43.76
N ALA A 165 2.73 -32.85 -44.31
CA ALA A 165 3.77 -33.87 -44.16
C ALA A 165 4.17 -34.03 -42.68
N ALA A 166 4.63 -35.22 -42.30
CA ALA A 166 5.15 -35.49 -40.97
C ALA A 166 6.61 -34.96 -40.82
N PRO A 167 7.05 -34.58 -39.61
CA PRO A 167 6.23 -34.38 -38.42
C PRO A 167 5.33 -33.14 -38.54
N VAL A 168 4.07 -33.26 -38.11
CA VAL A 168 3.14 -32.11 -38.08
C VAL A 168 3.48 -31.26 -36.87
N VAL A 169 4.27 -30.22 -37.09
CA VAL A 169 4.70 -29.27 -36.05
C VAL A 169 3.55 -28.34 -35.67
N ILE A 170 3.27 -28.26 -34.37
CA ILE A 170 2.19 -27.50 -33.74
C ILE A 170 2.80 -26.62 -32.64
N GLU A 171 2.59 -25.31 -32.69
CA GLU A 171 2.97 -24.40 -31.61
C GLU A 171 1.87 -24.43 -30.53
N ALA A 172 2.18 -24.95 -29.34
CA ALA A 172 1.22 -25.14 -28.26
C ALA A 172 1.43 -24.10 -27.16
N LEU A 173 0.61 -23.04 -27.16
CA LEU A 173 0.71 -21.95 -26.19
C LEU A 173 -0.18 -22.21 -24.96
N LEU A 174 0.43 -22.58 -23.83
CA LEU A 174 -0.23 -22.80 -22.54
C LEU A 174 -0.51 -21.46 -21.83
N GLU A 175 -1.72 -21.31 -21.27
CA GLU A 175 -2.11 -20.20 -20.42
C GLU A 175 -2.52 -20.67 -19.02
N ARG A 176 -2.17 -19.91 -17.97
CA ARG A 176 -2.58 -20.22 -16.59
C ARG A 176 -4.08 -20.05 -16.41
N VAL A 177 -4.71 -21.01 -15.75
CA VAL A 177 -6.09 -20.87 -15.25
C VAL A 177 -6.17 -19.83 -14.13
N PRO A 178 -5.32 -19.84 -13.09
CA PRO A 178 -5.30 -18.76 -12.11
C PRO A 178 -4.63 -17.48 -12.63
N SER A 179 -5.09 -16.36 -12.10
CA SER A 179 -4.47 -15.04 -12.20
C SER A 179 -3.72 -14.71 -10.90
N ALA A 180 -2.80 -13.74 -10.96
CA ALA A 180 -1.91 -13.38 -9.85
C ALA A 180 -2.10 -11.92 -9.42
N PHE A 181 -2.08 -11.66 -8.11
CA PHE A 181 -2.14 -10.32 -7.53
C PHE A 181 -0.82 -9.98 -6.86
N TYR A 182 -0.13 -8.96 -7.40
CA TYR A 182 1.14 -8.44 -6.91
C TYR A 182 0.97 -7.03 -6.36
N ILE A 183 1.72 -6.72 -5.31
CA ILE A 183 1.81 -5.36 -4.76
C ILE A 183 3.27 -4.93 -4.75
N GLN A 184 3.53 -3.71 -5.22
CA GLN A 184 4.82 -3.04 -5.10
C GLN A 184 4.59 -1.77 -4.29
N VAL A 185 5.22 -1.68 -3.11
CA VAL A 185 5.35 -0.40 -2.41
C VAL A 185 6.59 0.28 -2.96
N GLU A 186 6.41 1.37 -3.72
CA GLU A 186 7.54 2.14 -4.25
C GLU A 186 8.14 3.02 -3.15
N GLU A 187 9.45 3.20 -3.18
CA GLU A 187 10.14 4.19 -2.36
C GLU A 187 9.91 5.59 -2.93
N ASN A 188 9.91 6.58 -2.04
CA ASN A 188 10.03 7.99 -2.42
C ASN A 188 10.89 8.69 -1.37
N ALA A 189 12.11 9.07 -1.73
CA ALA A 189 13.07 9.70 -0.82
C ALA A 189 12.57 11.04 -0.22
N ALA A 190 11.59 11.71 -0.85
CA ALA A 190 10.95 12.91 -0.31
C ALA A 190 9.83 12.62 0.71
N ALA A 191 9.42 11.35 0.84
CA ALA A 191 8.31 10.87 1.66
C ALA A 191 8.75 10.18 2.97
N GLY A 192 10.03 10.25 3.32
CA GLY A 192 10.57 9.59 4.52
C GLY A 192 10.84 8.09 4.32
N ILE A 193 11.14 7.40 5.41
CA ILE A 193 11.49 5.97 5.38
C ILE A 193 10.21 5.14 5.28
N ILE A 194 9.98 4.56 4.11
CA ILE A 194 8.95 3.55 3.87
C ILE A 194 9.49 2.19 4.33
N TYR A 195 8.64 1.41 5.00
CA TYR A 195 8.93 0.03 5.40
C TYR A 195 8.03 -0.93 4.63
N ASN A 196 8.45 -2.19 4.57
CA ASN A 196 7.66 -3.27 3.96
C ASN A 196 6.24 -3.37 4.56
N ASN A 197 6.11 -3.17 5.87
CA ASN A 197 4.85 -3.17 6.61
C ASN A 197 4.19 -1.78 6.73
N SER A 198 4.58 -0.76 5.95
CA SER A 198 3.98 0.59 6.01
C SER A 198 2.47 0.61 5.70
N TYR A 199 1.94 -0.42 5.03
CA TYR A 199 0.54 -0.53 4.66
C TYR A 199 -0.04 -1.89 5.09
N ARG A 200 -1.18 -1.86 5.80
CA ARG A 200 -2.05 -3.03 5.97
C ARG A 200 -2.85 -3.23 4.70
N ILE A 201 -2.62 -4.37 4.05
CA ILE A 201 -3.33 -4.83 2.86
C ILE A 201 -4.36 -5.88 3.27
N GLU A 202 -5.62 -5.67 2.87
CA GLU A 202 -6.66 -6.69 2.99
C GLU A 202 -7.42 -6.83 1.68
N VAL A 203 -7.71 -8.07 1.26
CA VAL A 203 -8.39 -8.36 -0.01
C VAL A 203 -9.67 -9.16 0.26
N GLU A 204 -10.73 -8.86 -0.49
CA GLU A 204 -12.05 -9.49 -0.43
C GLU A 204 -12.53 -9.81 -1.84
N GLY A 205 -13.25 -10.93 -2.03
CA GLY A 205 -13.89 -11.26 -3.32
C GLY A 205 -13.05 -12.13 -4.26
N LEU A 206 -11.87 -12.61 -3.82
CA LEU A 206 -11.08 -13.58 -4.57
C LEU A 206 -11.79 -14.93 -4.65
N GLN A 207 -11.82 -15.56 -5.84
CA GLN A 207 -12.15 -16.97 -5.97
C GLN A 207 -10.92 -17.83 -5.74
N ILE A 208 -11.04 -18.76 -4.80
CA ILE A 208 -9.97 -19.66 -4.35
C ILE A 208 -10.42 -21.13 -4.33
N GLN A 209 -11.68 -21.41 -4.68
CA GLN A 209 -12.29 -22.74 -4.60
C GLN A 209 -12.26 -23.48 -5.94
N GLU A 210 -12.61 -22.80 -7.04
CA GLU A 210 -12.53 -23.36 -8.39
C GLU A 210 -12.31 -22.26 -9.45
N GLY A 211 -11.77 -22.65 -10.61
CA GLY A 211 -11.68 -21.81 -11.81
C GLY A 211 -11.82 -22.62 -13.09
N ALA A 212 -12.58 -22.10 -14.05
CA ALA A 212 -12.83 -22.79 -15.32
C ALA A 212 -11.57 -22.85 -16.18
N LEU A 213 -11.25 -24.01 -16.77
CA LEU A 213 -10.08 -24.15 -17.63
C LEU A 213 -10.25 -23.31 -18.89
N PHE A 214 -11.23 -23.65 -19.72
CA PHE A 214 -11.34 -23.17 -21.10
C PHE A 214 -12.21 -21.92 -21.30
N SER A 215 -12.55 -21.20 -20.22
CA SER A 215 -13.36 -19.97 -20.32
C SER A 215 -13.06 -18.95 -19.21
N ASN A 216 -13.51 -17.70 -19.41
CA ASN A 216 -13.53 -16.65 -18.38
C ASN A 216 -14.79 -16.74 -17.48
N THR A 217 -15.33 -17.94 -17.27
CA THR A 217 -16.56 -18.14 -16.49
C THR A 217 -16.26 -18.05 -14.99
N VAL A 218 -16.81 -17.02 -14.35
CA VAL A 218 -16.78 -16.84 -12.89
C VAL A 218 -17.67 -17.89 -12.21
N THR A 219 -17.19 -18.48 -11.12
CA THR A 219 -17.99 -19.44 -10.33
C THR A 219 -19.03 -18.76 -9.45
N VAL A 220 -20.14 -19.49 -9.21
CA VAL A 220 -21.22 -19.12 -8.27
C VAL A 220 -20.91 -19.49 -6.80
N LEU A 221 -19.78 -20.15 -6.52
CA LEU A 221 -19.38 -20.47 -5.14
C LEU A 221 -19.07 -19.19 -4.33
N PRO A 222 -19.21 -19.21 -2.99
CA PRO A 222 -18.85 -18.06 -2.16
C PRO A 222 -17.39 -17.64 -2.32
N ALA A 223 -17.17 -16.38 -2.68
CA ALA A 223 -15.83 -15.81 -2.77
C ALA A 223 -15.20 -15.61 -1.37
N GLN A 224 -13.87 -15.51 -1.33
CA GLN A 224 -13.11 -15.33 -0.10
C GLN A 224 -13.49 -14.03 0.63
N GLY A 225 -13.81 -14.13 1.92
CA GLY A 225 -14.04 -12.99 2.80
C GLY A 225 -12.77 -12.14 3.02
N LYS A 226 -12.95 -10.94 3.57
CA LYS A 226 -11.87 -9.96 3.78
C LYS A 226 -10.70 -10.56 4.57
N THR A 227 -9.56 -10.76 3.89
CA THR A 227 -8.37 -11.45 4.41
C THR A 227 -7.16 -10.52 4.38
N ASN A 228 -6.38 -10.52 5.46
CA ASN A 228 -5.19 -9.68 5.60
C ASN A 228 -3.95 -10.36 4.99
N TYR A 229 -3.25 -9.66 4.08
CA TYR A 229 -2.08 -10.16 3.36
C TYR A 229 -0.79 -9.40 3.67
N SER A 230 -0.81 -8.47 4.62
CA SER A 230 0.29 -7.54 4.91
C SER A 230 1.62 -8.21 5.27
N SER A 231 1.57 -9.43 5.83
CA SER A 231 2.76 -10.23 6.16
C SER A 231 3.53 -10.76 4.95
N LYS A 232 2.96 -10.66 3.74
CA LYS A 232 3.64 -10.96 2.47
C LYS A 232 4.37 -9.75 1.87
N LEU A 233 4.23 -8.57 2.45
CA LEU A 233 5.08 -7.43 2.10
C LEU A 233 6.36 -7.52 2.94
N THR A 234 7.48 -7.86 2.30
CA THR A 234 8.79 -8.04 2.92
C THR A 234 9.85 -7.08 2.39
N ALA A 235 9.66 -6.45 1.22
CA ALA A 235 10.63 -5.53 0.61
C ALA A 235 10.00 -4.32 -0.11
N VAL A 236 10.57 -3.13 0.12
CA VAL A 236 10.23 -1.91 -0.63
C VAL A 236 10.87 -1.96 -2.03
N ASN A 237 10.29 -1.23 -2.99
CA ASN A 237 10.59 -1.26 -4.43
C ASN A 237 10.41 -2.63 -5.12
N THR A 238 10.02 -3.68 -4.41
CA THR A 238 9.93 -5.05 -4.93
C THR A 238 8.45 -5.42 -5.18
N PRO A 239 8.07 -5.92 -6.37
CA PRO A 239 6.75 -6.50 -6.59
C PRO A 239 6.63 -7.86 -5.89
N GLU A 240 5.78 -7.95 -4.86
CA GLU A 240 5.59 -9.16 -4.06
C GLU A 240 4.22 -9.80 -4.33
N ASN A 241 4.18 -11.12 -4.51
CA ASN A 241 2.92 -11.85 -4.71
C ASN A 241 2.15 -11.90 -3.39
N VAL A 242 0.98 -11.26 -3.34
CA VAL A 242 0.10 -11.37 -2.17
C VAL A 242 -0.95 -12.46 -2.35
N ALA A 243 -1.42 -12.72 -3.57
CA ALA A 243 -2.38 -13.80 -3.85
C ALA A 243 -2.25 -14.41 -5.25
N TYR A 244 -2.75 -15.64 -5.39
CA TYR A 244 -3.22 -16.20 -6.65
C TYR A 244 -4.72 -16.48 -6.50
N PHE A 245 -5.48 -16.39 -7.59
CA PHE A 245 -6.94 -16.48 -7.57
C PHE A 245 -7.49 -16.91 -8.93
N TYR A 246 -8.69 -17.46 -8.94
CA TYR A 246 -9.44 -17.84 -10.14
C TYR A 246 -10.39 -16.73 -10.61
N GLN A 247 -11.07 -16.93 -11.74
CA GLN A 247 -12.05 -15.99 -12.31
C GLN A 247 -13.03 -15.49 -11.24
N SER A 248 -12.92 -14.22 -10.88
CA SER A 248 -13.57 -13.60 -9.73
C SER A 248 -14.56 -12.53 -10.17
N GLN A 249 -15.74 -12.48 -9.54
CA GLN A 249 -16.79 -11.55 -9.96
C GLN A 249 -16.39 -10.08 -9.77
N ARG A 250 -15.71 -9.78 -8.66
CA ARG A 250 -15.29 -8.42 -8.28
C ARG A 250 -14.37 -8.52 -7.08
N ILE A 251 -13.26 -7.80 -7.09
CA ILE A 251 -12.26 -7.83 -6.01
C ILE A 251 -12.23 -6.46 -5.33
N LYS A 252 -12.21 -6.44 -4.00
CA LYS A 252 -11.91 -5.23 -3.22
C LYS A 252 -10.52 -5.35 -2.61
N ILE A 253 -9.67 -4.33 -2.77
CA ILE A 253 -8.42 -4.21 -2.00
C ILE A 253 -8.53 -3.01 -1.07
N TYR A 254 -8.40 -3.26 0.22
CA TYR A 254 -8.33 -2.25 1.27
C TYR A 254 -6.86 -2.00 1.59
N ILE A 255 -6.37 -0.80 1.28
CA ILE A 255 -5.03 -0.34 1.64
C ILE A 255 -5.21 0.64 2.80
N THR A 256 -4.91 0.20 4.02
CA THR A 256 -4.88 1.03 5.22
C THR A 256 -3.44 1.32 5.58
N PRO A 257 -2.95 2.58 5.48
CA PRO A 257 -1.64 2.91 6.00
C PRO A 257 -1.53 2.57 7.49
N ASN A 258 -0.43 1.95 7.90
CA ASN A 258 -0.15 1.68 9.32
C ASN A 258 0.45 2.91 10.03
N ASP A 259 1.05 3.82 9.26
CA ASP A 259 1.35 5.19 9.68
C ASP A 259 0.30 6.15 9.07
N PRO A 260 -0.50 6.88 9.88
CA PRO A 260 -1.44 7.88 9.39
C PRO A 260 -0.81 9.01 8.55
N ASN A 261 0.49 9.28 8.71
CA ASN A 261 1.21 10.28 7.90
C ASN A 261 1.37 9.86 6.43
N LEU A 262 1.20 8.57 6.14
CA LEU A 262 1.15 8.02 4.78
C LEU A 262 -0.27 8.02 4.18
N GLY A 263 -1.23 8.71 4.82
CA GLY A 263 -2.57 9.01 4.28
C GLY A 263 -3.73 8.23 4.92
N LYS A 264 -4.92 8.34 4.30
CA LYS A 264 -6.14 7.64 4.73
C LYS A 264 -6.27 6.28 4.05
N THR A 265 -7.05 5.36 4.65
CA THR A 265 -7.43 4.10 3.98
C THR A 265 -8.05 4.36 2.62
N LYS A 266 -7.55 3.67 1.59
CA LYS A 266 -8.12 3.67 0.23
C LYS A 266 -8.67 2.28 -0.09
N ILE A 267 -9.82 2.26 -0.77
CA ILE A 267 -10.48 1.04 -1.24
C ILE A 267 -10.43 1.04 -2.75
N ILE A 268 -9.79 0.02 -3.31
CA ILE A 268 -9.74 -0.26 -4.74
C ILE A 268 -10.85 -1.25 -5.07
N MET A 269 -11.52 -1.01 -6.20
CA MET A 269 -12.40 -1.97 -6.84
C MET A 269 -11.75 -2.45 -8.15
N ILE A 270 -11.68 -3.77 -8.34
CA ILE A 270 -11.44 -4.39 -9.64
C ILE A 270 -12.76 -5.05 -10.03
N GLU A 271 -13.31 -4.59 -11.16
CA GLU A 271 -14.63 -4.99 -11.61
C GLU A 271 -14.57 -6.21 -12.56
N ASN A 272 -15.74 -6.86 -12.73
CA ASN A 272 -15.88 -8.15 -13.41
C ASN A 272 -15.23 -8.24 -14.81
N SER A 273 -15.15 -7.12 -15.53
CA SER A 273 -14.51 -7.05 -16.86
C SER A 273 -13.03 -7.43 -16.85
N GLU A 274 -12.34 -7.18 -15.74
CA GLU A 274 -10.93 -7.51 -15.54
C GLU A 274 -10.80 -8.80 -14.70
N SER A 275 -11.45 -8.84 -13.52
CA SER A 275 -11.25 -9.93 -12.55
C SER A 275 -11.79 -11.31 -12.98
N ALA A 276 -12.64 -11.37 -14.02
CA ALA A 276 -13.09 -12.63 -14.62
C ALA A 276 -12.07 -13.26 -15.60
N SER A 277 -10.99 -12.55 -15.96
CA SER A 277 -10.00 -13.05 -16.92
C SER A 277 -8.95 -13.98 -16.29
N ARG A 278 -8.73 -15.14 -16.92
CA ARG A 278 -7.58 -16.04 -16.64
C ARG A 278 -6.25 -15.49 -17.20
N ASN A 279 -5.13 -16.02 -16.71
CA ASN A 279 -3.75 -15.65 -17.10
C ASN A 279 -3.42 -14.14 -17.03
N LYS A 280 -3.99 -13.41 -16.04
CA LYS A 280 -3.66 -12.00 -15.77
C LYS A 280 -2.75 -11.87 -14.56
N LYS A 281 -1.84 -10.89 -14.60
CA LYS A 281 -0.99 -10.48 -13.46
C LYS A 281 -1.25 -9.01 -13.20
N PHE A 282 -1.98 -8.76 -12.12
CA PHE A 282 -2.32 -7.43 -11.66
C PHE A 282 -1.18 -6.91 -10.82
N LEU A 283 -0.65 -5.74 -11.17
CA LEU A 283 0.33 -5.04 -10.35
C LEU A 283 -0.30 -3.79 -9.75
N LEU A 284 -0.48 -3.82 -8.44
CA LEU A 284 -0.87 -2.67 -7.63
C LEU A 284 0.41 -1.96 -7.15
N LYS A 285 0.72 -0.83 -7.79
CA LYS A 285 1.76 0.09 -7.33
C LYS A 285 1.18 1.04 -6.29
N ILE A 286 1.66 0.91 -5.06
CA ILE A 286 1.46 1.86 -3.97
C ILE A 286 2.64 2.82 -4.04
N LYS A 287 2.45 4.00 -4.62
CA LYS A 287 3.49 5.02 -4.75
C LYS A 287 3.26 6.14 -3.73
N PRO A 288 4.07 6.27 -2.67
CA PRO A 288 4.07 7.44 -1.81
C PRO A 288 4.43 8.69 -2.62
N VAL A 289 3.69 9.77 -2.42
CA VAL A 289 3.83 11.05 -3.13
C VAL A 289 3.74 12.15 -2.08
N LYS A 290 4.87 12.85 -1.88
CA LYS A 290 4.88 14.10 -1.11
C LYS A 290 3.98 15.10 -1.83
N THR A 291 2.94 15.57 -1.16
CA THR A 291 1.98 16.53 -1.72
C THR A 291 2.48 17.98 -1.54
N ILE A 292 1.80 18.96 -2.14
CA ILE A 292 2.14 20.39 -1.99
C ILE A 292 1.93 20.87 -0.54
N LYS A 293 1.11 20.17 0.26
CA LYS A 293 0.99 20.35 1.71
C LYS A 293 1.95 19.47 2.52
N GLN A 294 3.03 19.03 1.87
CA GLN A 294 4.21 18.37 2.43
C GLN A 294 3.98 16.97 3.07
N ALA A 295 2.75 16.64 3.49
CA ALA A 295 2.31 15.31 3.87
C ALA A 295 2.37 14.29 2.70
N VAL A 296 2.52 13.02 3.05
CA VAL A 296 2.62 11.90 2.12
C VAL A 296 1.23 11.30 1.91
N ASP A 297 0.69 11.45 0.70
CA ASP A 297 -0.40 10.58 0.26
C ASP A 297 0.18 9.48 -0.64
N PHE A 298 -0.50 8.36 -0.81
CA PHE A 298 -0.11 7.34 -1.78
C PHE A 298 -1.00 7.38 -3.02
N ARG A 299 -0.39 7.54 -4.19
CA ARG A 299 -1.06 7.26 -5.46
C ARG A 299 -1.13 5.75 -5.63
N ILE A 300 -2.30 5.31 -6.05
CA ILE A 300 -2.57 3.95 -6.47
C ILE A 300 -2.50 3.95 -7.99
N GLN A 301 -1.63 3.11 -8.55
CA GLN A 301 -1.80 2.65 -9.92
C GLN A 301 -2.16 1.17 -9.84
N VAL A 302 -3.43 0.85 -10.12
CA VAL A 302 -3.79 -0.49 -10.59
C VAL A 302 -3.48 -0.51 -12.07
N ALA A 303 -2.71 -1.50 -12.51
CA ALA A 303 -2.69 -1.89 -13.90
C ALA A 303 -3.13 -3.35 -13.99
N GLU A 304 -4.20 -3.60 -14.73
CA GLU A 304 -4.18 -4.77 -15.60
C GLU A 304 -3.23 -4.43 -16.76
N TRP A 305 -2.24 -5.29 -17.02
CA TRP A 305 -1.00 -4.88 -17.70
C TRP A 305 -1.12 -4.79 -19.24
N GLU A 306 -2.32 -4.74 -19.79
CA GLU A 306 -2.67 -3.62 -20.69
C GLU A 306 -4.19 -3.50 -20.90
N THR A 307 -4.84 -2.68 -20.09
CA THR A 307 -5.72 -1.64 -20.63
C THR A 307 -5.38 -0.31 -19.98
N ALA A 308 -5.67 0.80 -20.67
CA ALA A 308 -5.63 2.11 -20.04
C ALA A 308 -6.81 2.20 -19.06
N VAL A 309 -6.56 1.90 -17.77
CA VAL A 309 -7.44 2.28 -16.67
C VAL A 309 -7.73 3.77 -16.86
N ILE A 310 -8.98 4.08 -17.16
CA ILE A 310 -9.43 5.44 -17.45
C ILE A 310 -8.98 6.32 -16.29
N LEU A 311 -8.40 7.48 -16.63
CA LEU A 311 -8.24 8.58 -15.70
C LEU A 311 -9.64 9.02 -15.23
N VAL A 312 -10.15 8.33 -14.21
CA VAL A 312 -10.63 9.07 -13.05
C VAL A 312 -9.41 9.83 -12.55
N GLU A 313 -9.22 11.01 -13.13
CA GLU A 313 -8.83 12.15 -12.31
C GLU A 313 -9.80 12.12 -11.12
N VAL A 314 -9.35 11.50 -10.01
CA VAL A 314 -9.69 12.06 -8.70
C VAL A 314 -9.28 13.51 -8.89
N PRO A 315 -10.24 14.47 -8.90
CA PRO A 315 -9.88 15.83 -9.17
C PRO A 315 -8.74 16.18 -8.23
N LEU A 316 -7.76 16.93 -8.73
CA LEU A 316 -6.98 17.73 -7.79
C LEU A 316 -8.01 18.38 -6.86
N LEU A 317 -7.75 18.35 -5.56
CA LEU A 317 -8.23 19.44 -4.73
C LEU A 317 -7.49 20.68 -5.21
N THR A 318 -7.94 21.19 -6.36
CA THR A 318 -7.97 22.60 -6.70
C THR A 318 -8.28 23.33 -5.42
N ASP A 319 -7.51 24.39 -5.13
CA ASP A 319 -7.59 25.14 -3.89
C ASP A 319 -9.03 25.21 -3.42
N VAL A 320 -9.36 24.47 -2.34
CA VAL A 320 -10.75 24.35 -1.87
C VAL A 320 -11.22 25.77 -1.66
N PRO A 321 -12.07 26.32 -2.56
CA PRO A 321 -12.01 27.73 -2.87
C PRO A 321 -12.47 28.47 -1.63
N HIS A 322 -11.52 29.06 -0.89
CA HIS A 322 -11.61 29.36 0.55
C HIS A 322 -13.01 29.85 0.89
N LYS A 323 -13.89 28.94 1.34
CA LYS A 323 -15.34 29.09 1.11
C LYS A 323 -15.79 30.40 1.75
N PRO A 324 -16.05 31.48 0.97
CA PRO A 324 -15.67 32.84 1.36
C PRO A 324 -16.04 33.16 2.80
N GLY A 325 -15.02 33.09 3.67
CA GLY A 325 -15.20 33.20 5.10
C GLY A 325 -14.96 31.94 5.93
N ILE A 326 -14.17 30.94 5.50
CA ILE A 326 -13.77 29.80 6.36
C ILE A 326 -12.25 29.61 6.34
N LEU A 327 -11.67 29.39 7.53
CA LEU A 327 -10.27 29.04 7.77
C LEU A 327 -10.18 27.84 8.73
N PHE A 328 -9.13 27.05 8.58
CA PHE A 328 -8.68 26.01 9.50
C PHE A 328 -7.17 26.11 9.67
N ALA A 329 -6.63 25.57 10.76
CA ALA A 329 -5.19 25.34 10.89
C ALA A 329 -4.69 24.43 9.75
N GLU A 330 -3.40 24.53 9.43
CA GLU A 330 -2.83 23.77 8.31
C GLU A 330 -2.97 22.25 8.52
N GLY A 331 -3.40 21.52 7.48
CA GLY A 331 -3.71 20.09 7.56
C GLY A 331 -5.07 19.75 8.17
N VAL A 332 -5.82 20.73 8.69
CA VAL A 332 -7.08 20.52 9.41
C VAL A 332 -8.31 20.74 8.52
N SER A 333 -9.38 20.02 8.84
CA SER A 333 -10.66 19.96 8.12
C SER A 333 -11.79 19.65 9.11
N LEU A 334 -13.05 19.65 8.67
CA LEU A 334 -14.16 19.21 9.52
C LEU A 334 -13.98 17.76 10.02
N ASP A 335 -13.53 16.87 9.13
CA ASP A 335 -13.53 15.41 9.36
C ASP A 335 -12.18 14.83 9.78
N SER A 336 -11.11 15.64 9.86
CA SER A 336 -9.74 15.16 10.13
C SER A 336 -8.70 16.26 10.37
N GLY A 337 -7.56 15.89 10.97
CA GLY A 337 -6.37 16.73 11.16
C GLY A 337 -6.35 17.51 12.49
N TRP A 338 -7.48 17.52 13.20
CA TRP A 338 -7.59 18.00 14.57
C TRP A 338 -7.42 16.85 15.57
N TYR A 339 -6.93 17.17 16.77
CA TYR A 339 -6.83 16.27 17.91
C TYR A 339 -7.79 16.70 19.02
N ASP A 340 -8.35 15.72 19.74
CA ASP A 340 -9.30 15.93 20.84
C ASP A 340 -8.96 15.07 22.06
N LEU A 341 -7.77 15.35 22.59
CA LEU A 341 -7.30 14.77 23.83
C LEU A 341 -8.22 15.11 25.02
N ASN A 342 -8.89 14.07 25.51
CA ASN A 342 -9.74 14.15 26.68
C ASN A 342 -9.02 13.78 27.99
N LYS A 343 -9.37 14.49 29.08
CA LYS A 343 -8.85 14.24 30.43
C LYS A 343 -9.51 13.02 31.08
N SER A 344 -8.77 12.31 31.92
CA SER A 344 -9.27 11.13 32.63
C SER A 344 -10.10 11.46 33.87
N PHE A 345 -9.85 12.62 34.51
CA PHE A 345 -10.35 12.95 35.85
C PHE A 345 -10.02 11.88 36.91
N GLY A 346 -8.93 11.11 36.73
CA GLY A 346 -8.56 9.99 37.58
C GLY A 346 -9.32 8.67 37.31
N GLN A 347 -10.12 8.60 36.25
CA GLN A 347 -10.75 7.36 35.80
C GLN A 347 -9.72 6.44 35.12
N GLY A 348 -10.07 5.15 34.96
CA GLY A 348 -9.24 4.18 34.22
C GLY A 348 -7.89 3.83 34.88
N GLY A 349 -7.68 4.19 36.15
CA GLY A 349 -6.40 3.98 36.86
C GLY A 349 -5.37 5.10 36.64
N PHE A 350 -5.74 6.21 36.01
CA PHE A 350 -4.85 7.34 35.77
C PHE A 350 -4.70 8.27 36.98
N SER A 351 -3.61 9.06 36.99
CA SER A 351 -3.50 10.21 37.88
C SER A 351 -4.63 11.21 37.61
N ASN A 352 -5.13 11.88 38.66
CA ASN A 352 -6.12 12.95 38.44
C ASN A 352 -5.48 14.09 37.63
N ASP A 353 -6.11 14.49 36.53
CA ASP A 353 -5.67 15.52 35.59
C ASP A 353 -6.70 16.64 35.43
N SER A 354 -7.72 16.70 36.31
CA SER A 354 -8.88 17.60 36.22
C SER A 354 -8.57 19.07 35.87
N ASN A 355 -7.48 19.63 36.39
CA ASN A 355 -7.09 21.03 36.22
C ASN A 355 -6.21 21.27 34.97
N MET A 356 -5.78 20.21 34.29
CA MET A 356 -4.76 20.25 33.23
C MET A 356 -5.35 20.54 31.83
N CYS A 357 -6.37 21.40 31.72
CA CYS A 357 -6.94 21.80 30.42
C CYS A 357 -5.90 22.51 29.52
N TRP A 358 -5.09 23.38 30.12
CA TRP A 358 -3.95 24.03 29.45
C TRP A 358 -3.02 23.00 28.81
N ALA A 359 -2.62 21.96 29.55
CA ALA A 359 -1.74 20.91 29.06
C ALA A 359 -2.40 20.04 27.97
N ALA A 360 -3.69 19.73 28.10
CA ALA A 360 -4.41 18.98 27.08
C ALA A 360 -4.45 19.75 25.75
N VAL A 361 -4.74 21.05 25.80
CA VAL A 361 -4.72 21.91 24.61
C VAL A 361 -3.31 22.09 24.06
N THR A 362 -2.31 22.26 24.93
CA THR A 362 -0.91 22.39 24.52
C THR A 362 -0.41 21.13 23.82
N THR A 363 -0.78 19.95 24.30
CA THR A 363 -0.38 18.67 23.69
C THR A 363 -1.13 18.36 22.39
N ASN A 364 -2.39 18.79 22.25
CA ASN A 364 -3.07 18.85 20.94
C ASN A 364 -2.30 19.75 19.94
N MET A 365 -1.86 20.94 20.38
CA MET A 365 -1.11 21.89 19.53
C MET A 365 0.28 21.37 19.17
N ILE A 366 1.01 20.77 20.12
CA ILE A 366 2.32 20.15 19.88
C ILE A 366 2.20 18.93 18.96
N GLN A 367 1.17 18.09 19.11
CA GLN A 367 0.94 16.97 18.19
C GLN A 367 0.76 17.48 16.75
N TRP A 368 -0.14 18.44 16.57
CA TRP A 368 -0.33 19.09 15.27
C TRP A 368 0.98 19.70 14.74
N TRP A 369 1.82 20.30 15.61
CA TRP A 369 3.12 20.84 15.22
C TRP A 369 4.09 19.74 14.78
N GLN A 370 4.14 18.60 15.49
CA GLN A 370 4.93 17.43 15.09
C GLN A 370 4.50 16.96 13.70
N ASP A 371 3.20 16.85 13.43
CA ASP A 371 2.70 16.45 12.12
C ASP A 371 3.05 17.46 11.01
N ARG A 372 3.15 18.77 11.32
CA ARG A 372 3.63 19.78 10.37
C ARG A 372 5.14 19.68 10.16
N TYR A 373 5.91 19.52 11.23
CA TYR A 373 7.36 19.36 11.16
C TYR A 373 7.79 18.08 10.41
N ILE A 374 7.06 16.98 10.58
CA ILE A 374 7.21 15.73 9.81
C ILE A 374 6.85 15.97 8.35
N ALA A 375 5.67 16.55 8.08
CA ALA A 375 5.24 16.88 6.72
C ALA A 375 6.31 17.70 5.99
N ASP A 376 6.82 18.74 6.66
CA ASP A 376 7.84 19.64 6.12
C ASP A 376 9.08 18.90 5.60
N GLY A 377 9.34 17.70 6.12
CA GLY A 377 10.38 16.77 5.67
C GLY A 377 11.39 16.40 6.75
N ASN A 378 11.17 16.86 7.97
CA ASN A 378 12.09 16.67 9.09
C ASN A 378 11.76 15.39 9.87
N VAL A 379 12.75 14.87 10.59
CA VAL A 379 12.59 13.67 11.42
C VAL A 379 12.45 14.08 12.89
N LEU A 380 11.49 13.49 13.62
CA LEU A 380 11.36 13.67 15.06
C LEU A 380 12.61 13.10 15.78
N PRO A 381 13.22 13.82 16.74
CA PRO A 381 14.33 13.27 17.51
C PRO A 381 13.94 12.03 18.32
N VAL A 382 14.89 11.11 18.47
CA VAL A 382 14.67 9.81 19.12
C VAL A 382 14.22 10.00 20.57
N GLY A 383 13.05 9.46 20.92
CA GLY A 383 12.48 9.56 22.26
C GLY A 383 11.55 10.77 22.48
N ALA A 384 11.33 11.61 21.46
CA ALA A 384 10.20 12.54 21.47
C ALA A 384 8.87 11.73 21.48
N PRO A 385 7.99 11.90 22.48
CA PRO A 385 6.69 11.25 22.45
C PRO A 385 5.85 11.87 21.34
N ASN A 386 5.13 11.03 20.61
CA ASN A 386 4.40 11.37 19.39
C ASN A 386 3.23 10.40 19.22
N GLY A 387 2.14 10.88 18.63
CA GLY A 387 0.97 10.10 18.27
C GLY A 387 0.14 9.63 19.46
N PHE A 388 -0.70 8.63 19.21
CA PHE A 388 -1.51 7.99 20.23
C PHE A 388 -0.65 7.12 21.16
N THR A 389 -0.98 7.09 22.45
CA THR A 389 -0.45 6.05 23.34
C THR A 389 -0.99 4.69 22.87
N PRO A 390 -0.14 3.67 22.66
CA PRO A 390 -0.56 2.40 22.07
C PRO A 390 -1.77 1.76 22.77
N GLY A 391 -2.76 1.33 21.98
CA GLY A 391 -4.02 0.75 22.47
C GLY A 391 -5.03 1.79 22.98
N ARG A 392 -4.79 3.10 22.76
CA ARG A 392 -5.69 4.20 23.15
C ARG A 392 -6.15 5.07 21.97
N GLU A 393 -5.96 4.59 20.75
CA GLU A 393 -6.37 5.23 19.48
C GLU A 393 -7.90 5.47 19.43
N HIS A 394 -8.66 4.73 20.24
CA HIS A 394 -10.12 4.83 20.39
C HIS A 394 -10.55 5.02 21.86
N ALA A 395 -9.66 5.47 22.74
CA ALA A 395 -9.98 5.69 24.15
C ALA A 395 -10.72 7.02 24.39
N ASN A 396 -11.65 7.05 25.34
CA ASN A 396 -12.40 8.25 25.73
C ASN A 396 -11.57 9.28 26.53
N PHE A 397 -10.32 8.96 26.88
CA PHE A 397 -9.41 9.82 27.64
C PHE A 397 -7.94 9.38 27.48
N ARG A 398 -7.02 10.32 27.68
CA ARG A 398 -5.55 10.16 27.57
C ARG A 398 -5.09 9.42 26.30
N GLN A 399 -5.54 9.94 25.18
CA GLN A 399 -5.25 9.41 23.84
C GLN A 399 -3.80 9.60 23.41
N LEU A 400 -3.17 10.75 23.70
CA LEU A 400 -1.86 11.14 23.15
C LEU A 400 -0.68 10.82 24.06
N ALA A 401 0.40 10.28 23.48
CA ALA A 401 1.64 9.96 24.19
C ALA A 401 2.32 11.20 24.80
N ILE A 402 2.18 12.36 24.16
CA ILE A 402 2.65 13.65 24.67
C ILE A 402 1.98 13.99 26.01
N PHE A 403 0.69 13.66 26.17
CA PHE A 403 -0.03 13.97 27.40
C PHE A 403 0.30 13.02 28.55
N ASP A 404 0.59 11.75 28.28
CA ASP A 404 1.16 10.87 29.30
C ASP A 404 2.52 11.42 29.79
N ALA A 405 3.34 12.02 28.90
CA ALA A 405 4.58 12.68 29.30
C ALA A 405 4.34 13.97 30.12
N PHE A 406 3.36 14.80 29.76
CA PHE A 406 2.96 15.99 30.53
C PHE A 406 2.39 15.60 31.91
N ALA A 407 1.47 14.63 31.97
CA ALA A 407 0.85 14.14 33.21
C ALA A 407 1.80 13.32 34.10
N SER A 408 3.01 13.02 33.62
CA SER A 408 4.12 12.46 34.40
C SER A 408 5.12 13.52 34.89
N HIS A 409 5.08 14.75 34.36
CA HIS A 409 5.99 15.83 34.73
C HIS A 409 5.32 16.93 35.54
N PHE A 410 4.13 17.36 35.12
CA PHE A 410 3.38 18.44 35.75
C PHE A 410 2.36 17.90 36.76
N SER A 411 2.24 18.58 37.89
CA SER A 411 1.17 18.35 38.87
C SER A 411 -0.22 18.73 38.32
N ASN A 412 -1.28 18.21 38.94
CA ASN A 412 -2.68 18.53 38.59
C ASN A 412 -3.10 19.94 39.03
N VAL A 413 -2.51 20.96 38.41
CA VAL A 413 -2.76 22.38 38.67
C VAL A 413 -3.06 23.13 37.37
N GLY A 414 -3.65 24.32 37.50
CA GLY A 414 -3.76 25.26 36.39
C GLY A 414 -2.37 25.77 35.96
N GLY A 415 -2.27 26.23 34.72
CA GLY A 415 -1.03 26.65 34.08
C GLY A 415 -1.34 27.28 32.72
N HIS A 416 -0.29 27.58 31.94
CA HIS A 416 -0.39 28.28 30.65
C HIS A 416 0.26 27.47 29.54
N GLU A 417 -0.26 27.62 28.32
CA GLU A 417 0.21 26.85 27.15
C GLU A 417 1.69 27.11 26.83
N VAL A 418 2.16 28.36 27.01
CA VAL A 418 3.57 28.74 26.91
C VAL A 418 4.49 27.87 27.79
N SER A 419 4.04 27.51 29.00
CA SER A 419 4.80 26.65 29.93
C SER A 419 4.96 25.22 29.43
N GLY A 420 4.02 24.74 28.61
CA GLY A 420 4.09 23.41 28.01
C GLY A 420 5.00 23.37 26.78
N VAL A 421 4.92 24.36 25.88
CA VAL A 421 5.80 24.42 24.70
C VAL A 421 7.26 24.70 25.08
N ALA A 422 7.49 25.63 26.02
CA ALA A 422 8.81 25.95 26.53
C ALA A 422 9.46 24.82 27.35
N TRP A 423 8.67 23.88 27.88
CA TRP A 423 9.20 22.63 28.45
C TRP A 423 9.49 21.59 27.38
N TYR A 424 8.53 21.38 26.47
CA TYR A 424 8.56 20.27 25.53
C TYR A 424 9.65 20.43 24.47
N PHE A 425 9.69 21.58 23.80
CA PHE A 425 10.55 21.76 22.64
C PHE A 425 12.05 21.75 22.98
N PRO A 426 12.55 22.46 24.01
CA PRO A 426 13.97 22.37 24.36
C PRO A 426 14.39 21.00 24.90
N LYS A 427 13.45 20.24 25.46
CA LYS A 427 13.71 18.87 25.96
C LYS A 427 13.81 17.84 24.84
N TYR A 428 12.95 17.94 23.82
CA TYR A 428 12.81 16.92 22.78
C TYR A 428 13.34 17.33 21.41
N PHE A 429 13.60 18.62 21.18
CA PHE A 429 14.12 19.21 19.94
C PHE A 429 15.25 20.23 20.22
N PRO A 430 16.28 19.87 21.03
CA PRO A 430 17.31 20.81 21.48
C PRO A 430 18.17 21.41 20.35
N GLU A 431 18.19 20.79 19.16
CA GLU A 431 18.91 21.31 17.99
C GLU A 431 18.18 22.48 17.31
N LEU A 432 16.85 22.53 17.42
CA LEU A 432 16.02 23.65 16.94
C LEU A 432 15.77 24.69 18.04
N PHE A 433 15.64 24.21 19.28
CA PHE A 433 15.24 25.00 20.44
C PHE A 433 16.27 24.78 21.57
N PRO A 434 17.50 25.29 21.44
CA PRO A 434 18.55 25.10 22.44
C PRO A 434 18.21 25.77 23.79
N ASN A 435 17.24 26.68 23.80
CA ASN A 435 16.66 27.31 24.98
C ASN A 435 15.18 27.65 24.71
N THR A 436 14.56 28.41 25.62
CA THR A 436 13.14 28.80 25.56
C THR A 436 12.84 30.06 24.74
N ASP A 437 13.85 30.78 24.25
CA ASP A 437 13.70 32.17 23.82
C ASP A 437 12.81 32.30 22.57
N HIS A 438 12.82 31.29 21.71
CA HIS A 438 11.97 31.17 20.51
C HIS A 438 10.45 31.06 20.77
N PHE A 439 10.05 30.93 22.04
CA PHE A 439 8.65 30.97 22.48
C PHE A 439 8.28 32.30 23.17
N PHE A 440 9.23 33.24 23.24
CA PHE A 440 9.07 34.59 23.78
C PHE A 440 9.48 35.71 22.78
N ASP A 441 10.13 35.36 21.67
CA ASP A 441 10.43 36.26 20.54
C ASP A 441 9.29 36.38 19.50
N HIS A 442 8.15 35.72 19.75
CA HIS A 442 6.97 35.61 18.88
C HIS A 442 7.18 34.87 17.54
N THR A 443 8.29 34.15 17.36
CA THR A 443 8.57 33.36 16.14
C THR A 443 7.78 32.06 16.09
N TYR A 444 7.77 31.29 17.18
CA TYR A 444 7.06 30.00 17.24
C TYR A 444 5.80 30.03 18.10
N TYR A 445 5.71 30.88 19.12
CA TYR A 445 4.54 31.01 19.97
C TYR A 445 4.22 32.49 20.23
N ASP A 446 2.94 32.87 20.14
CA ASP A 446 2.45 34.23 20.38
C ASP A 446 1.12 34.17 21.17
N ASP A 447 0.82 35.17 21.99
CA ASP A 447 -0.40 35.20 22.83
C ASP A 447 -1.09 36.57 22.84
N LYS A 448 -2.39 36.55 23.16
CA LYS A 448 -3.24 37.73 23.06
C LYS A 448 -4.35 37.77 24.10
N PHE A 449 -4.52 38.96 24.67
CA PHE A 449 -5.67 39.37 25.45
C PHE A 449 -6.46 40.39 24.61
N PRO A 450 -7.33 39.94 23.67
CA PRO A 450 -7.95 40.82 22.68
C PRO A 450 -8.97 41.76 23.31
N LYS A 451 -8.85 43.06 23.06
CA LYS A 451 -9.68 44.09 23.70
C LYS A 451 -11.00 44.35 22.99
N ASN A 452 -11.12 43.91 21.75
CA ASN A 452 -12.29 44.11 20.90
C ASN A 452 -12.39 43.01 19.83
N LEU A 453 -13.54 42.96 19.14
CA LEU A 453 -13.86 41.90 18.18
C LEU A 453 -12.93 41.92 16.95
N LYS A 454 -12.34 43.06 16.59
CA LYS A 454 -11.40 43.15 15.47
C LYS A 454 -10.03 42.61 15.86
N GLU A 455 -9.47 42.99 17.01
CA GLU A 455 -8.23 42.39 17.56
C GLU A 455 -8.34 40.86 17.70
N PHE A 456 -9.48 40.36 18.18
CA PHE A 456 -9.78 38.94 18.27
C PHE A 456 -9.78 38.27 16.89
N SER A 457 -10.46 38.89 15.91
CA SER A 457 -10.61 38.33 14.57
C SER A 457 -9.29 38.34 13.80
N ASP A 458 -8.53 39.44 13.86
CA ASP A 458 -7.24 39.58 13.19
C ASP A 458 -6.22 38.57 13.72
N PHE A 459 -6.17 38.34 15.04
CA PHE A 459 -5.25 37.34 15.62
C PHE A 459 -5.56 35.92 15.13
N ILE A 460 -6.84 35.52 15.11
CA ILE A 460 -7.26 34.19 14.62
C ILE A 460 -7.03 34.05 13.11
N ILE A 461 -7.42 35.06 12.32
CA ILE A 461 -7.32 35.05 10.86
C ILE A 461 -5.86 35.05 10.41
N ASN A 462 -5.00 35.83 11.06
CA ASN A 462 -3.57 35.85 10.74
C ASN A 462 -2.88 34.58 11.24
N GLY A 463 -3.15 34.14 12.48
CA GLY A 463 -2.61 32.89 13.03
C GLY A 463 -2.84 31.68 12.11
N PHE A 464 -4.06 31.48 11.58
CA PHE A 464 -4.31 30.41 10.62
C PHE A 464 -3.64 30.61 9.25
N LYS A 465 -3.48 31.86 8.78
CA LYS A 465 -2.77 32.18 7.51
C LYS A 465 -1.26 32.01 7.61
N GLU A 466 -0.69 32.27 8.78
CA GLU A 466 0.75 32.25 9.07
C GLU A 466 1.24 30.85 9.51
N ARG A 467 0.58 29.78 9.04
CA ARG A 467 0.83 28.37 9.43
C ARG A 467 0.74 28.13 10.94
N GLY A 468 -0.29 28.63 11.62
CA GLY A 468 -0.50 28.44 13.06
C GLY A 468 -1.71 27.56 13.43
N VAL A 469 -1.63 26.92 14.60
CA VAL A 469 -2.77 26.35 15.35
C VAL A 469 -3.02 27.20 16.59
N LEU A 470 -4.27 27.35 17.02
CA LEU A 470 -4.62 28.24 18.12
C LEU A 470 -5.20 27.51 19.35
N SER A 471 -5.10 28.19 20.49
CA SER A 471 -5.95 27.95 21.66
C SER A 471 -6.95 29.09 21.84
N ILE A 472 -8.03 28.83 22.58
CA ILE A 472 -8.92 29.87 23.10
C ILE A 472 -9.18 29.66 24.59
N GLY A 473 -8.77 30.63 25.39
CA GLY A 473 -9.06 30.73 26.81
C GLY A 473 -10.43 31.38 27.04
N THR A 474 -11.21 30.81 27.95
CA THR A 474 -12.54 31.34 28.33
C THR A 474 -12.80 31.25 29.82
N PHE A 475 -13.54 32.20 30.37
CA PHE A 475 -14.01 32.14 31.76
C PHE A 475 -15.27 31.27 31.88
N MET A 476 -15.20 30.26 32.72
CA MET A 476 -16.29 29.35 33.09
C MET A 476 -16.62 29.48 34.59
N ARG A 477 -17.74 28.88 35.03
CA ARG A 477 -18.16 28.88 36.44
C ARG A 477 -17.12 28.30 37.42
N THR A 478 -16.20 27.47 36.92
CA THR A 478 -15.15 26.78 37.68
C THR A 478 -13.79 27.46 37.61
N GLY A 479 -13.67 28.61 36.92
CA GLY A 479 -12.41 29.30 36.67
C GLY A 479 -12.13 29.48 35.17
N GLN A 480 -10.87 29.81 34.83
CA GLN A 480 -10.41 29.88 33.45
C GLN A 480 -10.27 28.48 32.85
N HIS A 481 -10.68 28.31 31.59
CA HIS A 481 -10.62 27.06 30.86
C HIS A 481 -10.21 27.28 29.40
N THR A 482 -9.22 26.52 28.94
CA THR A 482 -8.66 26.60 27.59
C THR A 482 -9.15 25.44 26.72
N ARG A 483 -9.44 25.73 25.45
CA ARG A 483 -9.88 24.77 24.41
C ARG A 483 -9.01 24.93 23.15
N SER A 484 -8.77 23.86 22.39
CA SER A 484 -8.02 23.95 21.12
C SER A 484 -8.92 24.54 20.04
N LEU A 485 -8.42 25.52 19.29
CA LEU A 485 -9.13 26.26 18.26
C LEU A 485 -8.58 25.86 16.88
N TRP A 486 -9.34 25.01 16.19
CA TRP A 486 -8.93 24.32 14.96
C TRP A 486 -9.32 25.06 13.68
N GLY A 487 -10.33 25.92 13.74
CA GLY A 487 -10.77 26.75 12.62
C GLY A 487 -11.75 27.85 13.02
N CYS A 488 -12.10 28.70 12.06
CA CYS A 488 -13.14 29.72 12.22
C CYS A 488 -13.96 29.95 10.94
N LYS A 489 -15.18 30.44 11.13
CA LYS A 489 -15.94 31.14 10.09
C LYS A 489 -15.84 32.64 10.34
N TYR A 490 -15.52 33.41 9.31
CA TYR A 490 -15.40 34.87 9.35
C TYR A 490 -16.13 35.53 8.19
N ASN A 491 -16.42 36.82 8.31
CA ASN A 491 -17.05 37.63 7.29
C ASN A 491 -15.96 38.24 6.39
N THR A 492 -15.89 37.87 5.11
CA THR A 492 -14.84 38.35 4.19
C THR A 492 -14.87 39.85 3.92
N ASN A 493 -16.03 40.49 4.11
CA ASN A 493 -16.19 41.91 3.80
C ASN A 493 -15.75 42.81 4.97
N THR A 494 -15.77 42.31 6.20
CA THR A 494 -15.41 43.07 7.41
C THR A 494 -14.17 42.55 8.14
N GLY A 495 -13.74 41.32 7.83
CA GLY A 495 -12.65 40.63 8.53
C GLY A 495 -13.03 40.14 9.93
N ILE A 496 -14.33 40.04 10.26
CA ILE A 496 -14.81 39.68 11.59
C ILE A 496 -15.14 38.19 11.69
N VAL A 497 -14.60 37.50 12.70
CA VAL A 497 -14.93 36.11 13.02
C VAL A 497 -16.36 36.03 13.58
N GLU A 498 -17.17 35.16 12.96
CA GLU A 498 -18.57 34.91 13.30
C GLU A 498 -18.76 33.61 14.09
N LYS A 499 -17.94 32.57 13.80
CA LYS A 499 -18.02 31.25 14.44
C LYS A 499 -16.65 30.58 14.60
N LEU A 500 -16.55 29.62 15.51
CA LEU A 500 -15.34 28.84 15.81
C LEU A 500 -15.59 27.34 15.61
N TYR A 501 -14.52 26.62 15.28
CA TYR A 501 -14.43 25.16 15.25
C TYR A 501 -13.40 24.73 16.30
N LEU A 502 -13.83 24.09 17.38
CA LEU A 502 -13.01 23.85 18.59
C LEU A 502 -13.31 22.50 19.24
N VAL A 503 -12.45 22.05 20.15
CA VAL A 503 -12.64 20.81 20.94
C VAL A 503 -12.48 21.09 22.44
N ASP A 504 -12.99 20.22 23.31
CA ASP A 504 -12.89 20.40 24.76
C ASP A 504 -12.56 19.09 25.51
N SER A 505 -11.34 19.04 26.04
CA SER A 505 -10.81 18.00 26.95
C SER A 505 -11.67 17.66 28.19
N ASN A 506 -12.74 18.40 28.48
CA ASN A 506 -13.73 18.12 29.52
C ASN A 506 -14.94 17.29 29.06
N ASP A 507 -15.22 17.19 27.75
CA ASP A 507 -16.54 16.73 27.25
C ASP A 507 -16.72 15.21 27.19
N LYS A 508 -15.59 14.48 27.26
CA LYS A 508 -15.44 13.02 27.34
C LYS A 508 -15.80 12.28 26.04
N LYS A 509 -15.62 12.94 24.90
CA LYS A 509 -15.85 12.42 23.55
C LYS A 509 -14.77 12.95 22.61
N ALA A 510 -14.50 12.24 21.51
CA ALA A 510 -13.68 12.78 20.43
C ALA A 510 -14.59 13.49 19.41
N ILE A 511 -14.92 14.77 19.64
CA ILE A 511 -15.82 15.56 18.80
C ILE A 511 -15.39 17.03 18.66
N MET A 512 -15.27 17.50 17.41
CA MET A 512 -15.16 18.93 17.16
C MET A 512 -16.53 19.61 17.30
N TRP A 513 -16.61 20.60 18.19
CA TRP A 513 -17.76 21.48 18.37
C TRP A 513 -17.83 22.41 17.16
N LEU A 514 -18.89 22.25 16.36
CA LEU A 514 -19.07 23.01 15.14
C LEU A 514 -19.82 24.32 15.40
N ASP A 515 -19.48 25.35 14.61
CA ASP A 515 -20.28 26.56 14.45
C ASP A 515 -20.53 27.35 15.78
N VAL A 516 -19.60 27.26 16.74
CA VAL A 516 -19.69 27.94 18.05
C VAL A 516 -19.67 29.46 17.82
N PRO A 517 -20.75 30.21 18.15
CA PRO A 517 -20.89 31.60 17.72
C PRO A 517 -19.99 32.55 18.51
N VAL A 518 -19.44 33.55 17.83
CA VAL A 518 -18.71 34.67 18.44
C VAL A 518 -19.64 35.88 18.53
N SER A 519 -19.64 36.57 19.66
CA SER A 519 -20.46 37.77 19.87
C SER A 519 -19.85 38.74 20.88
N VAL A 520 -20.50 39.88 21.07
CA VAL A 520 -20.21 40.84 22.14
C VAL A 520 -21.41 40.87 23.09
N SER A 521 -21.17 40.78 24.40
CA SER A 521 -22.22 40.84 25.42
C SER A 521 -22.82 42.26 25.53
N THR A 522 -23.96 42.38 26.20
CA THR A 522 -24.54 43.67 26.61
C THR A 522 -23.63 44.48 27.56
N SER A 523 -22.63 43.83 28.17
CA SER A 523 -21.58 44.45 28.98
C SER A 523 -20.26 44.71 28.21
N GLY A 524 -20.27 44.58 26.88
CA GLY A 524 -19.11 44.86 26.03
C GLY A 524 -18.02 43.78 26.02
N LYS A 525 -18.28 42.60 26.59
CA LYS A 525 -17.31 41.49 26.68
C LYS A 525 -17.35 40.61 25.43
N LEU A 526 -16.20 40.12 24.99
CA LEU A 526 -16.11 39.17 23.88
C LEU A 526 -16.56 37.78 24.36
N MET A 527 -17.42 37.12 23.58
CA MET A 527 -18.04 35.84 23.94
C MET A 527 -17.78 34.76 22.88
N ALA A 528 -17.44 33.55 23.32
CA ALA A 528 -17.40 32.33 22.52
C ALA A 528 -18.48 31.37 23.03
N GLY A 529 -19.62 31.31 22.33
CA GLY A 529 -20.85 30.74 22.88
C GLY A 529 -21.29 31.51 24.14
N PRO A 530 -21.61 30.84 25.25
CA PRO A 530 -22.03 31.49 26.50
C PRO A 530 -20.88 31.92 27.42
N HIS A 531 -19.61 31.84 26.97
CA HIS A 531 -18.44 32.07 27.81
C HIS A 531 -17.65 33.32 27.39
N GLU A 532 -17.23 34.14 28.35
CA GLU A 532 -16.35 35.29 28.09
C GLU A 532 -14.96 34.80 27.67
N ILE A 533 -14.41 35.38 26.61
CA ILE A 533 -13.07 35.09 26.08
C ILE A 533 -12.03 35.78 26.97
N SER A 534 -11.11 35.01 27.54
CA SER A 534 -10.01 35.52 28.37
C SER A 534 -8.76 35.81 27.55
N SER A 535 -8.44 34.92 26.61
CA SER A 535 -7.16 34.91 25.89
C SER A 535 -7.22 34.08 24.62
N LEU A 536 -6.26 34.30 23.73
CA LEU A 536 -5.93 33.47 22.58
C LEU A 536 -4.42 33.18 22.62
N SER A 537 -4.01 32.01 22.16
CA SER A 537 -2.60 31.68 21.94
C SER A 537 -2.45 31.04 20.56
N VAL A 538 -1.27 31.12 19.95
CA VAL A 538 -0.95 30.45 18.68
C VAL A 538 0.41 29.76 18.77
N LEU A 539 0.50 28.56 18.21
CA LEU A 539 1.76 27.85 17.96
C LEU A 539 1.93 27.75 16.43
N TYR A 540 2.98 28.39 15.91
CA TYR A 540 3.33 28.36 14.50
C TYR A 540 4.12 27.09 14.17
N ALA A 541 3.77 26.46 13.04
CA ALA A 541 4.56 25.36 12.48
C ALA A 541 5.99 25.80 12.19
N HIS A 542 6.93 24.86 12.19
CA HIS A 542 8.26 25.08 11.60
C HIS A 542 8.14 25.63 10.16
N PRO A 543 9.06 26.50 9.68
CA PRO A 543 10.21 27.12 10.35
C PRO A 543 9.87 28.32 11.27
N GLY A 544 8.60 28.48 11.66
CA GLY A 544 8.12 29.62 12.43
C GLY A 544 7.69 30.79 11.55
N ARG A 545 7.23 31.86 12.19
CA ARG A 545 6.75 33.08 11.52
C ARG A 545 7.92 33.81 10.83
N ASN A 546 7.69 34.31 9.61
CA ASN A 546 8.60 35.16 8.83
C ASN A 546 9.89 34.53 8.26
N ALA A 547 9.95 33.23 7.98
CA ALA A 547 11.10 32.64 7.26
C ALA A 547 11.26 33.10 5.80
N SER A 548 10.24 33.74 5.21
CA SER A 548 10.17 34.18 3.81
C SER A 548 10.98 35.45 3.48
N THR A 549 11.99 35.79 4.29
CA THR A 549 12.97 36.87 4.04
C THR A 549 14.43 36.39 4.02
N LEU A 550 14.68 35.08 4.03
CA LEU A 550 16.03 34.48 3.97
C LEU A 550 16.14 33.32 2.96
N LEU A 551 15.78 33.57 1.69
CA LEU A 551 16.41 32.99 0.49
C LEU A 551 15.95 33.72 -0.78
#